data_AF-A0A9E0VIL1-F1
#
_entry.id   AF-A0A9E0VIL1-F1
#
_cell.length_a   1.000
_cell.length_b   1.000
_cell.length_c   1.000
_cell.angle_alpha   90.00
_cell.angle_beta   90.00
_cell.angle_gamma   90.00
#
_symmetry.space_group_name_H-M   'P 1'
#
loop_
_entity.id
_entity.type
_entity.pdbx_description
1 polymer ?
#
loop_
_entity_poly.entity_id
_entity_poly.type
_entity_poly.pdbx_seq_one_letter_code
_entity_poly.pdbx_strand_id
1 'polypeptide(L)'
;MNPQELIRKKRDGARFSDEEIKAFIGGVCDNSWADYQITALVMAMFIHGLNQAEQTALVRSMLESGEVLDFSDLDAPVADK
;
A
#
# COMPACT_ATOMS: atom_id res chain seq x y z
N MET A 1 -7.21 12.52 -2.11
CA MET A 1 -8.15 11.39 -2.28
C MET A 1 -8.92 11.21 -0.97
N ASN A 2 -10.19 10.77 -0.99
CA ASN A 2 -11.02 10.67 0.23
C ASN A 2 -10.90 9.26 0.86
N PRO A 3 -10.36 9.11 2.09
CA PRO A 3 -10.19 7.80 2.74
C PRO A 3 -11.50 7.01 2.86
N GLN A 4 -12.60 7.69 3.16
CA GLN A 4 -13.92 7.08 3.34
C GLN A 4 -14.42 6.40 2.06
N GLU A 5 -14.11 6.96 0.89
CA GLU A 5 -14.47 6.37 -0.39
C GLU A 5 -13.67 5.10 -0.69
N LEU A 6 -12.39 5.05 -0.30
CA LEU A 6 -11.56 3.86 -0.47
C LEU A 6 -12.01 2.73 0.46
N ILE A 7 -12.35 3.08 1.71
CA ILE A 7 -12.94 2.12 2.67
C ILE A 7 -14.24 1.55 2.11
N ARG A 8 -15.15 2.42 1.64
CA ARG A 8 -16.42 2.00 1.03
C ARG A 8 -16.17 1.09 -0.16
N LYS A 9 -15.29 1.48 -1.08
CA LYS A 9 -14.95 0.72 -2.29
C LYS A 9 -14.49 -0.69 -1.95
N LYS A 10 -13.58 -0.85 -0.99
CA LYS A 10 -13.04 -2.17 -0.65
C LYS A 10 -14.00 -3.04 0.14
N ARG A 11 -14.77 -2.42 1.05
CA ARG A 11 -15.87 -3.08 1.77
C ARG A 11 -16.94 -3.60 0.82
N ASP A 12 -17.15 -2.94 -0.32
CA ASP A 12 -18.08 -3.41 -1.35
C ASP A 12 -17.42 -4.44 -2.30
N GLY A 13 -16.20 -4.90 -2.00
CA GLY A 13 -15.47 -5.91 -2.76
C GLY A 13 -14.82 -5.43 -4.06
N ALA A 14 -14.82 -4.12 -4.32
CA ALA A 14 -14.22 -3.57 -5.52
C ALA A 14 -12.69 -3.50 -5.41
N ARG A 15 -12.04 -3.45 -6.57
CA ARG A 15 -10.58 -3.42 -6.72
C ARG A 15 -10.04 -2.00 -6.67
N PHE A 16 -8.87 -1.82 -6.10
CA PHE A 16 -8.16 -0.55 -6.17
C PHE A 16 -7.40 -0.36 -7.49
N SER A 17 -7.20 0.90 -7.87
CA SER A 17 -6.16 1.29 -8.83
C SER A 17 -4.82 1.52 -8.13
N ASP A 18 -3.75 1.59 -8.92
CA ASP A 18 -2.41 1.88 -8.41
C ASP A 18 -2.35 3.25 -7.72
N GLU A 19 -3.05 4.26 -8.26
CA GLU A 19 -3.12 5.60 -7.67
C GLU A 19 -3.85 5.61 -6.33
N GLU A 20 -4.89 4.77 -6.18
CA GLU A 20 -5.62 4.64 -4.92
C GLU A 20 -4.76 4.01 -3.84
N ILE A 21 -3.99 2.98 -4.19
CA ILE A 21 -3.05 2.34 -3.27
C ILE A 21 -1.92 3.29 -2.89
N LYS A 22 -1.38 4.04 -3.86
CA LYS A 22 -0.35 5.04 -3.62
C LYS A 22 -0.85 6.16 -2.70
N ALA A 23 -2.10 6.60 -2.88
CA ALA A 23 -2.72 7.59 -2.00
C ALA A 23 -2.93 7.06 -0.58
N PHE A 24 -3.30 5.78 -0.42
CA PHE A 24 -3.37 5.14 0.88
C PHE A 24 -2.01 5.09 1.58
N ILE A 25 -0.97 4.59 0.91
CA ILE A 25 0.38 4.51 1.50
C ILE A 25 0.92 5.90 1.83
N GLY A 26 0.76 6.87 0.93
CA GLY A 26 1.13 8.27 1.19
C GLY A 26 0.46 8.79 2.45
N GLY A 27 -0.86 8.57 2.59
CA GLY A 27 -1.64 8.99 3.74
C GLY A 27 -1.25 8.37 5.08
N VAL A 28 -0.73 7.13 5.04
CA VAL A 28 -0.15 6.47 6.20
C VAL A 28 1.20 7.09 6.56
N CYS A 29 2.08 7.29 5.58
CA CYS A 29 3.44 7.76 5.81
C CYS A 29 3.51 9.23 6.23
N ASP A 30 2.63 10.08 5.69
CA ASP A 30 2.59 11.52 5.99
C ASP A 30 1.68 11.89 7.18
N ASN A 31 1.04 10.90 7.81
CA ASN A 31 0.06 11.05 8.89
C ASN A 31 -1.17 11.92 8.52
N SER A 32 -1.49 12.07 7.23
CA SER A 32 -2.69 12.80 6.80
C SER A 32 -3.97 11.97 6.95
N TRP A 33 -3.86 10.65 7.11
CA TRP A 33 -4.98 9.76 7.39
C TRP A 33 -5.01 9.39 8.87
N ALA A 34 -6.19 9.42 9.47
CA ALA A 34 -6.34 9.07 10.87
C ALA A 34 -6.25 7.54 11.08
N ASP A 35 -5.75 7.10 12.23
CA ASP A 35 -5.59 5.69 12.60
C ASP A 35 -6.87 4.86 12.40
N TYR A 36 -8.03 5.43 12.72
CA TYR A 36 -9.32 4.75 12.53
C TYR A 36 -9.67 4.53 11.05
N GLN A 37 -9.18 5.37 10.13
CA GLN A 37 -9.37 5.20 8.69
C GLN A 37 -8.45 4.11 8.16
N ILE A 38 -7.19 4.13 8.61
CA ILE A 38 -6.18 3.14 8.24
C ILE A 38 -6.65 1.74 8.69
N THR A 39 -7.03 1.59 9.96
CA THR A 39 -7.50 0.31 10.51
C THR A 39 -8.78 -0.18 9.85
N ALA A 40 -9.73 0.71 9.53
CA ALA A 40 -10.94 0.35 8.79
C ALA A 40 -10.63 -0.16 7.37
N LEU A 41 -9.69 0.47 6.66
CA LEU A 41 -9.28 0.01 5.33
C LEU A 41 -8.57 -1.34 5.40
N VAL A 42 -7.66 -1.53 6.37
CA VAL A 42 -6.97 -2.80 6.60
C VAL A 42 -7.97 -3.92 6.88
N MET A 43 -8.99 -3.66 7.70
CA MET A 43 -10.07 -4.62 7.95
C MET A 43 -10.86 -4.96 6.69
N ALA A 44 -11.18 -3.96 5.84
CA ALA A 44 -11.86 -4.20 4.57
C ALA A 44 -11.00 -5.05 3.62
N MET A 45 -9.68 -4.80 3.56
CA MET A 45 -8.73 -5.61 2.80
C MET A 45 -8.61 -7.04 3.34
N PHE A 46 -8.67 -7.22 4.66
CA PHE A 46 -8.67 -8.55 5.28
C PHE A 46 -9.90 -9.37 4.88
N ILE A 47 -11.09 -8.76 4.88
CA ILE A 47 -12.36 -9.44 4.56
C ILE A 47 -12.46 -9.75 3.05
N HIS A 48 -12.10 -8.81 2.18
CA HIS A 48 -12.29 -8.94 0.72
C HIS A 48 -11.03 -9.35 -0.05
N GLY A 49 -9.89 -9.45 0.62
CA GLY A 49 -8.60 -9.77 0.02
C GLY A 49 -8.06 -8.69 -0.92
N LEU A 50 -6.86 -8.91 -1.43
CA LEU A 50 -6.25 -8.15 -2.51
C LEU A 50 -5.90 -9.12 -3.64
N ASN A 51 -6.16 -8.71 -4.88
CA ASN A 51 -5.67 -9.45 -6.04
C ASN A 51 -4.16 -9.21 -6.25
N GLN A 52 -3.55 -9.95 -7.17
CA GLN A 52 -2.10 -9.86 -7.43
C GLN A 52 -1.63 -8.46 -7.87
N ALA A 53 -2.43 -7.73 -8.66
CA ALA A 53 -2.08 -6.38 -9.07
C ALA A 53 -2.13 -5.42 -7.87
N GLU A 54 -3.17 -5.51 -7.04
CA GLU A 54 -3.30 -4.73 -5.81
C GLU A 54 -2.15 -5.02 -4.82
N GLN A 55 -1.77 -6.29 -4.65
CA GLN A 55 -0.64 -6.68 -3.82
C GLN A 55 0.67 -6.10 -4.33
N THR A 56 0.90 -6.16 -5.65
CA THR A 56 2.10 -5.62 -6.30
C THR A 56 2.18 -4.11 -6.12
N ALA A 57 1.07 -3.40 -6.36
CA ALA A 57 0.99 -1.96 -6.18
C ALA A 57 1.20 -1.56 -4.70
N LEU A 58 0.71 -2.37 -3.76
CA LEU A 58 0.90 -2.13 -2.32
C LEU A 58 2.38 -2.24 -1.94
N VAL A 59 3.02 -3.35 -2.28
CA VAL A 59 4.44 -3.58 -1.99
C VAL A 59 5.31 -2.52 -2.65
N ARG A 60 5.03 -2.18 -3.92
CA ARG A 60 5.78 -1.14 -4.63
C ARG A 60 5.63 0.23 -3.97
N SER A 61 4.40 0.60 -3.59
CA SER A 61 4.16 1.88 -2.92
C SER A 61 4.83 1.96 -1.55
N MET A 62 4.89 0.84 -0.81
CA MET A 62 5.63 0.74 0.46
C MET A 62 7.15 0.82 0.26
N LEU A 63 7.69 0.19 -0.80
CA LEU A 63 9.11 0.28 -1.14
C LEU A 63 9.51 1.72 -1.49
N GLU A 64 8.67 2.41 -2.26
CA GLU A 64 8.92 3.78 -2.74
C GLU A 64 8.61 4.86 -1.68
N SER A 65 8.08 4.51 -0.49
CA SER A 65 7.70 5.49 0.53
C SER A 65 8.87 5.97 1.41
N GLY A 66 10.04 5.35 1.28
CA GLY A 66 11.25 5.68 2.03
C GLY A 66 12.51 5.71 1.18
N GLU A 67 13.64 5.42 1.80
CA GLU A 67 14.91 5.29 1.10
C GLU A 67 15.08 3.89 0.49
N VAL A 68 15.51 3.85 -0.77
CA VAL A 68 15.82 2.60 -1.47
C VAL A 68 17.34 2.45 -1.51
N LEU A 69 17.84 1.40 -0.86
CA LEU A 69 19.26 1.08 -0.88
C LEU A 69 19.68 0.61 -2.27
N ASP A 70 20.78 1.17 -2.78
CA ASP A 70 21.42 0.71 -4.01
C ASP A 70 22.64 -0.15 -3.67
N PHE A 71 22.69 -1.34 -4.27
CA PHE A 71 23.76 -2.31 -4.10
C PHE A 71 24.53 -2.55 -5.41
N SER A 72 24.31 -1.70 -6.42
CA SER A 72 24.95 -1.81 -7.74
C SER A 72 26.49 -1.76 -7.69
N ASP A 73 27.06 -1.22 -6.62
CA ASP A 73 28.50 -1.12 -6.37
C ASP A 73 29.15 -2.39 -5.79
N LEU A 74 28.38 -3.47 -5.55
CA LEU A 74 28.92 -4.73 -5.01
C LEU A 74 29.25 -5.74 -6.11
N ASP A 75 30.45 -6.31 -6.07
CA ASP A 75 30.93 -7.32 -7.02
C ASP A 75 30.34 -8.74 -6.80
N ALA A 76 29.33 -8.88 -5.93
CA ALA A 76 28.72 -10.15 -5.58
C ALA A 76 27.20 -10.03 -5.37
N PRO A 77 26.42 -11.09 -5.61
CA PRO A 77 24.98 -11.08 -5.37
C PRO A 77 24.65 -10.78 -3.90
N VAL A 78 23.69 -9.90 -3.67
CA VAL A 78 23.10 -9.63 -2.36
C VAL A 78 21.92 -10.57 -2.14
N ALA A 79 21.89 -11.25 -1.00
CA ALA A 79 20.82 -12.18 -0.64
C ALA A 79 20.33 -11.89 0.78
N ASP A 80 19.02 -12.04 0.98
CA ASP A 80 18.35 -11.91 2.28
C ASP A 80 17.46 -13.16 2.51
N LYS A 81 17.21 -13.53 3.76
CA LYS A 81 16.41 -14.73 4.14
C LYS A 81 15.41 -14.42 5.24
#